data_AF-A0A8J3JXC7-F1
#
_entry.id   AF-A0A8J3JXC7-F1
#
_cell.length_a   1.000
_cell.length_b   1.000
_cell.length_c   1.000
_cell.angle_alpha   90.00
_cell.angle_beta   90.00
_cell.angle_gamma   90.00
#
_symmetry.space_group_name_H-M   'P 1'
#
loop_
_entity.id
_entity.type
_entity.pdbx_description
1 polymer ?
#
loop_
_entity_poly.entity_id
_entity_poly.type
_entity_poly.pdbx_seq_one_letter_code
_entity_poly.pdbx_strand_id
1 'polypeptide(L)'
;MSSETPELVAHNRMINVRTVLENRADLRAYPHRHLAIVSQLMPSGQGVTQLLAAVEILDRFGWDLVNVSELTGRQVCAFMRRR
;
A
#
# COMPACT_ATOMS: atom_id res chain seq x y z
N MET A 1 8.76 -16.61 1.26
CA MET A 1 8.01 -15.50 0.62
C MET A 1 8.60 -14.22 1.19
N SER A 2 9.18 -13.42 0.31
CA SER A 2 10.14 -12.36 0.64
C SER A 2 9.45 -11.22 1.38
N SER A 3 9.96 -10.87 2.56
CA SER A 3 9.66 -9.58 3.18
C SER A 3 10.01 -8.47 2.18
N GLU A 4 9.07 -7.58 1.85
CA GLU A 4 9.41 -6.40 1.05
C GLU A 4 10.38 -5.55 1.86
N THR A 5 11.63 -5.44 1.40
CA THR A 5 12.62 -4.63 2.09
C THR A 5 12.35 -3.14 1.84
N PRO A 6 12.73 -2.24 2.76
CA PRO A 6 12.54 -0.80 2.58
C PRO A 6 13.13 -0.27 1.26
N GLU A 7 14.24 -0.84 0.80
CA GLU A 7 14.90 -0.45 -0.45
C GLU A 7 14.06 -0.84 -1.67
N LEU A 8 13.42 -2.02 -1.63
CA LEU A 8 12.53 -2.48 -2.70
C LEU A 8 11.28 -1.60 -2.77
N VAL A 9 10.71 -1.24 -1.62
CA VAL A 9 9.56 -0.33 -1.54
C VAL A 9 9.96 1.05 -2.04
N ALA A 10 11.12 1.58 -1.66
CA ALA A 10 11.65 2.85 -2.16
C ALA A 10 11.84 2.84 -3.68
N HIS A 11 12.40 1.76 -4.22
CA HIS A 11 12.64 1.60 -5.65
C HIS A 11 11.33 1.54 -6.45
N ASN A 12 10.41 0.67 -6.04
CA ASN A 12 9.15 0.43 -6.77
C ASN A 12 8.07 1.47 -6.48
N ARG A 13 8.19 2.19 -5.35
CA ARG A 13 7.17 3.09 -4.80
C ARG A 13 5.82 2.40 -4.57
N MET A 14 5.89 1.09 -4.39
CA MET A 14 4.75 0.21 -4.20
C MET A 14 5.01 -0.68 -2.99
N ILE A 15 3.97 -0.93 -2.21
CA ILE A 15 3.98 -1.87 -1.10
C ILE A 15 2.76 -2.77 -1.19
N ASN A 16 2.94 -4.05 -0.88
CA ASN A 16 1.84 -4.99 -0.83
C ASN A 16 0.93 -4.69 0.36
N VAL A 17 -0.38 -4.78 0.13
CA VAL A 17 -1.40 -4.62 1.18
C VAL A 17 -1.14 -5.54 2.39
N ARG A 18 -0.65 -6.76 2.17
CA ARG A 18 -0.35 -7.71 3.25
C ARG A 18 0.79 -7.24 4.12
N THR A 19 1.83 -6.64 3.55
CA THR A 19 2.97 -6.10 4.30
C THR A 19 2.52 -5.01 5.29
N VAL A 20 1.56 -4.17 4.86
CA VAL A 20 0.96 -3.14 5.72
C VAL A 20 0.08 -3.77 6.80
N LEU A 21 -0.82 -4.69 6.43
CA LEU A 21 -1.75 -5.33 7.35
C LEU A 21 -1.05 -6.21 8.41
N GLU A 22 0.07 -6.83 8.06
CA GLU A 22 0.90 -7.62 8.97
C GLU A 22 1.85 -6.76 9.82
N ASN A 23 1.78 -5.43 9.70
CA ASN A 23 2.64 -4.46 10.39
C ASN A 23 4.14 -4.72 10.16
N ARG A 24 4.49 -5.14 8.93
CA ARG A 24 5.87 -5.40 8.49
C ARG A 24 6.43 -4.28 7.62
N ALA A 25 5.62 -3.26 7.34
CA ALA A 25 6.02 -2.10 6.56
C ALA A 25 6.88 -1.14 7.40
N ASP A 26 8.19 -1.05 7.12
CA ASP A 26 9.01 0.04 7.62
C ASP A 26 9.13 1.16 6.57
N LEU A 27 8.33 2.21 6.77
CA LEU A 27 8.29 3.39 5.91
C LEU A 27 9.04 4.60 6.53
N ARG A 28 9.74 4.43 7.65
CA ARG A 28 10.43 5.56 8.32
C ARG A 28 11.58 6.09 7.47
N ALA A 29 12.32 5.18 6.84
CA ALA A 29 13.42 5.48 5.92
C ALA A 29 12.96 5.74 4.48
N TYR A 30 11.65 5.72 4.19
CA TYR A 30 11.13 5.88 2.84
C TYR A 30 11.37 7.31 2.33
N PRO A 31 12.12 7.50 1.21
CA PRO A 31 12.61 8.81 0.80
C PRO A 31 11.61 9.62 -0.04
N HIS A 32 10.51 9.01 -0.47
CA HIS A 32 9.57 9.65 -1.40
C HIS A 32 8.29 10.13 -0.69
N ARG A 33 7.65 11.15 -1.28
CA ARG A 33 6.40 11.70 -0.75
C ARG A 33 5.16 10.88 -1.11
N HIS A 34 5.21 10.10 -2.19
CA HIS A 34 4.09 9.29 -2.66
C HIS A 34 4.42 7.80 -2.57
N LEU A 35 3.42 7.01 -2.23
CA LEU A 35 3.51 5.55 -2.09
C LEU A 35 2.22 4.94 -2.61
N ALA A 36 2.30 3.86 -3.37
CA ALA A 36 1.13 3.07 -3.75
C ALA A 36 1.04 1.81 -2.88
N ILE A 37 -0.15 1.56 -2.32
CA ILE A 37 -0.48 0.26 -1.72
C ILE A 37 -1.14 -0.57 -2.81
N VAL A 38 -0.68 -1.79 -3.03
CA VAL A 38 -1.18 -2.67 -4.09
C VAL A 38 -1.86 -3.88 -3.47
N SER A 39 -3.08 -4.16 -3.92
CA SER A 39 -3.87 -5.33 -3.54
C SER A 39 -4.33 -6.09 -4.78
N GLN A 40 -4.39 -7.42 -4.68
CA GLN A 40 -5.00 -8.24 -5.73
C GLN A 40 -6.52 -8.20 -5.58
N LEU A 41 -7.22 -7.92 -6.68
CA LEU A 41 -8.67 -8.01 -6.74
C LEU A 41 -9.06 -9.49 -6.65
N MET A 42 -9.68 -9.87 -5.54
CA MET A 42 -10.26 -11.20 -5.35
C MET A 42 -11.74 -11.21 -5.73
N PRO A 43 -12.30 -12.35 -6.19
CA PRO A 43 -13.68 -12.45 -6.67
C PRO A 43 -14.74 -11.94 -5.68
N SER A 44 -14.44 -11.96 -4.38
CA SER A 44 -15.33 -11.53 -3.31
C SER A 44 -15.21 -10.04 -2.94
N GLY A 45 -14.46 -9.23 -3.70
CA GLY A 45 -14.22 -7.81 -3.38
C GLY A 45 -13.24 -7.59 -2.22
N GLN A 46 -12.72 -8.66 -1.61
CA GLN A 46 -11.77 -8.59 -0.48
C GLN A 46 -10.52 -7.75 -0.78
N GLY A 47 -10.12 -7.64 -2.05
CA GLY A 47 -8.98 -6.82 -2.45
C GLY A 47 -9.16 -5.34 -2.08
N VAL A 48 -10.37 -4.79 -2.27
CA VAL A 48 -10.70 -3.40 -1.91
C VAL A 48 -10.80 -3.25 -0.40
N THR A 49 -11.43 -4.19 0.29
CA THR A 49 -11.55 -4.15 1.76
C THR A 49 -10.18 -4.17 2.44
N GLN A 50 -9.27 -5.05 2.00
CA GLN A 50 -7.90 -5.10 2.52
C GLN A 50 -7.14 -3.80 2.22
N LEU A 51 -7.36 -3.22 1.04
CA LEU A 51 -6.73 -1.98 0.64
C LEU A 51 -7.16 -0.82 1.54
N LEU A 52 -8.46 -0.69 1.82
CA LEU A 52 -8.99 0.33 2.72
C LEU A 52 -8.50 0.15 4.17
N ALA A 53 -8.43 -1.09 4.66
CA ALA A 53 -7.86 -1.36 5.98
C ALA A 53 -6.36 -0.97 6.06
N ALA A 54 -5.59 -1.20 5.00
CA ALA A 54 -4.20 -0.75 4.94
C ALA A 54 -4.08 0.77 4.88
N VAL A 55 -5.00 1.47 4.20
CA VAL A 55 -5.08 2.94 4.19
C VAL A 55 -5.31 3.48 5.60
N GLU A 56 -6.25 2.92 6.37
CA GLU A 56 -6.50 3.33 7.76
C GLU A 56 -5.28 3.14 8.66
N ILE A 57 -4.50 2.08 8.44
CA ILE A 57 -3.23 1.89 9.15
C ILE A 57 -2.27 3.03 8.82
N LEU A 58 -2.02 3.30 7.53
CA LEU A 58 -1.04 4.31 7.13
C LEU A 58 -1.47 5.74 7.44
N ASP A 59 -2.78 6.03 7.48
CA ASP A 59 -3.29 7.34 7.91
C ASP A 59 -2.86 7.69 9.34
N ARG A 60 -2.87 6.71 10.25
CA ARG A 60 -2.33 6.90 11.62
C ARG A 60 -0.83 7.20 11.65
N PHE A 61 -0.11 6.87 10.57
CA PHE A 61 1.32 7.13 10.41
C PHE A 61 1.64 8.33 9.52
N GLY A 62 0.65 9.22 9.29
CA GLY A 62 0.87 10.48 8.58
C GLY A 62 0.80 10.37 7.06
N TRP A 63 0.03 9.42 6.54
CA TRP A 63 -0.21 9.28 5.10
C TRP A 63 -1.66 9.60 4.74
N ASP A 64 -1.87 10.52 3.81
CA ASP A 64 -3.19 10.84 3.29
C ASP A 64 -3.50 9.98 2.06
N LEU A 65 -4.74 9.48 1.96
CA LEU A 65 -5.23 8.86 0.73
C LEU A 65 -5.45 9.95 -0.34
N VAL A 66 -4.83 9.75 -1.52
CA VAL A 66 -4.99 10.62 -2.69
C VAL A 66 -6.05 10.07 -3.64
N ASN A 67 -5.97 8.78 -3.97
CA ASN A 67 -6.89 8.13 -4.91
C ASN A 67 -6.88 6.60 -4.73
N VAL A 68 -7.95 5.93 -5.16
CA VAL A 68 -7.99 4.49 -5.37
C VAL A 68 -8.26 4.24 -6.86
N SER A 69 -7.41 3.44 -7.50
CA SER A 69 -7.56 3.09 -8.92
C SER A 69 -7.35 1.61 -9.14
N GLU A 70 -8.09 1.07 -10.10
CA GLU A 70 -7.72 -0.17 -10.76
C GLU A 70 -6.56 0.10 -11.73
N LEU A 71 -5.55 -0.76 -11.73
CA LEU A 71 -4.32 -0.58 -12.51
C LEU A 71 -4.23 -1.58 -13.66
N THR A 72 -4.55 -2.83 -13.37
CA THR A 72 -4.76 -3.92 -14.33
C THR A 72 -5.89 -4.79 -13.82
N GLY A 73 -6.60 -5.54 -14.68
CA GLY A 73 -7.90 -6.21 -14.39
C GLY A 73 -8.00 -7.14 -13.17
N ARG A 74 -6.95 -7.26 -12.36
CA ARG A 74 -6.91 -7.98 -11.07
C ARG A 74 -6.11 -7.25 -9.98
N GLN A 75 -5.85 -5.95 -10.12
CA GLN A 75 -5.09 -5.17 -9.16
C GLN A 75 -5.76 -3.83 -8.89
N VAL A 76 -6.01 -3.59 -7.61
CA VAL A 76 -6.51 -2.31 -7.10
C VAL A 76 -5.43 -1.68 -6.24
N CYS A 77 -5.22 -0.39 -6.43
CA CYS A 77 -4.15 0.35 -5.78
C CYS A 77 -4.70 1.60 -5.08
N ALA A 78 -4.17 1.89 -3.91
CA ALA A 78 -4.39 3.15 -3.20
C ALA A 78 -3.12 3.99 -3.31
N PHE A 79 -3.25 5.21 -3.81
CA PHE A 79 -2.16 6.17 -3.85
C PHE A 79 -2.19 7.01 -2.58
N MET A 80 -1.10 6.96 -1.84
CA MET A 80 -0.92 7.66 -0.57
C MET A 80 0.08 8.80 -0.73
N ARG A 81 -0.09 9.87 0.05
CA ARG A 81 0.82 11.00 0.14
C ARG A 81 1.20 11.25 1.58
N ARG A 82 2.50 11.35 1.87
CA ARG A 82 2.99 11.73 3.19
C ARG A 82 2.58 13.18 3.51
N ARG A 83 2.02 13.39 4.71
CA ARG A 83 1.73 14.71 5.28
C ARG A 83 3.01 15.52 5.45
#